data_AF-A0A0J8B9D4-F1
#
_entry.id   AF-A0A0J8B9D4-F1
#
_cell.length_a   1.000
_cell.length_b   1.000
_cell.length_c   1.000
_cell.angle_alpha   90.00
_cell.angle_beta   90.00
_cell.angle_gamma   90.00
#
_symmetry.space_group_name_H-M   'P 1'
#
loop_
_entity.id
_entity.type
_entity.pdbx_description
1 polymer ?
#
loop_
_entity_poly.entity_id
_entity_poly.type
_entity_poly.pdbx_seq_one_letter_code
_entity_poly.pdbx_strand_id
1 'polypeptide(L)'
;MHTSSGLIHTALYSRLAWAICEHIVDVIKAPTLFATHFHELTALAHDNRGGEPSNRKIVGVTNYHVSAHIDSSSRKLTMLYKVEPGACDQSFGIHVAEFANFPGTVVSLAREKAAELEDFSPVTINADDISKEMRGKRKREFDPDAVSEGAARAHRFLKEFAELPLEQMDLKQALQHVNKMKSDLEEDAENCHWLKQFL
;
A
#
# COMPACT_ATOMS: atom_id res chain seq x y z
N MET A 1 3.37 19.45 15.44
CA MET A 1 2.70 18.36 16.20
C MET A 1 1.23 18.14 15.76
N HIS A 2 0.88 18.15 14.46
CA HIS A 2 -0.55 18.12 14.03
C HIS A 2 -0.87 17.18 12.84
N THR A 3 -0.03 16.20 12.51
CA THR A 3 -0.29 15.30 11.37
C THR A 3 -0.95 13.98 11.74
N SER A 4 -0.99 13.59 13.03
CA SER A 4 -1.53 12.30 13.47
C SER A 4 -3.06 12.22 13.49
N SER A 5 -3.78 13.35 13.49
CA SER A 5 -5.24 13.35 13.64
C SER A 5 -6.00 12.95 12.36
N GLY A 6 -5.41 13.15 11.18
CA GLY A 6 -6.07 12.83 9.90
C GLY A 6 -6.07 11.33 9.57
N LEU A 7 -4.94 10.66 9.84
CA LEU A 7 -4.79 9.21 9.62
C LEU A 7 -5.71 8.38 10.51
N ILE A 8 -5.89 8.78 11.77
CA ILE A 8 -6.80 8.11 12.71
C ILE A 8 -8.26 8.20 12.23
N HIS A 9 -8.64 9.34 11.65
CA HIS A 9 -10.00 9.58 11.19
C HIS A 9 -10.37 8.70 9.99
N THR A 10 -9.50 8.64 8.98
CA THR A 10 -9.74 7.81 7.79
C THR A 10 -9.71 6.32 8.14
N ALA A 11 -8.78 5.90 9.02
CA ALA A 11 -8.74 4.52 9.50
C ALA A 11 -9.98 4.14 10.31
N LEU A 12 -10.54 5.07 11.10
CA LEU A 12 -11.78 4.81 11.85
C LEU A 12 -12.97 4.55 10.90
N TYR A 13 -13.10 5.33 9.83
CA TYR A 13 -14.20 5.15 8.89
C TYR A 13 -14.10 3.86 8.08
N SER A 14 -12.90 3.48 7.64
CA SER A 14 -12.71 2.21 6.92
C SER A 14 -13.04 1.01 7.82
N ARG A 15 -12.67 1.08 9.10
CA ARG A 15 -12.99 0.05 10.11
C ARG A 15 -14.48 -0.01 10.43
N LEU A 16 -15.16 1.13 10.49
CA LEU A 16 -16.62 1.16 10.67
C LEU A 16 -17.34 0.55 9.47
N ALA A 17 -16.92 0.87 8.25
CA ALA A 17 -17.48 0.28 7.03
C ALA A 17 -17.30 -1.25 7.02
N TRP A 18 -16.14 -1.73 7.45
CA TRP A 18 -15.87 -3.16 7.62
C TRP A 18 -16.86 -3.82 8.57
N ALA A 19 -16.99 -3.30 9.80
CA ALA A 19 -17.89 -3.84 10.81
C ALA A 19 -19.37 -3.85 10.36
N ILE A 20 -19.79 -2.82 9.61
CA ILE A 20 -21.13 -2.78 9.00
C ILE A 20 -21.30 -3.90 7.98
N CYS A 21 -20.34 -4.08 7.07
CA CYS A 21 -20.40 -5.16 6.09
C CYS A 21 -20.45 -6.54 6.76
N GLU A 22 -19.63 -6.77 7.78
CA GLU A 22 -19.66 -8.01 8.56
C GLU A 22 -21.04 -8.24 9.20
N HIS A 23 -21.62 -7.20 9.83
CA HIS A 23 -22.94 -7.31 10.44
C HIS A 23 -24.04 -7.62 9.42
N ILE A 24 -23.97 -7.01 8.23
CA ILE A 24 -24.91 -7.29 7.14
C ILE A 24 -24.80 -8.75 6.71
N VAL A 25 -23.59 -9.28 6.54
CA VAL A 25 -23.38 -10.66 6.09
C VAL A 25 -23.75 -11.68 7.16
N ASP A 26 -23.41 -11.42 8.42
CA ASP A 26 -23.54 -12.41 9.50
C ASP A 26 -24.90 -12.41 10.18
N VAL A 27 -25.51 -11.23 10.34
CA VAL A 27 -26.75 -11.05 11.10
C VAL A 27 -27.94 -10.84 10.17
N ILE A 28 -27.87 -9.84 9.29
CA ILE A 28 -29.01 -9.42 8.47
C ILE A 28 -29.27 -10.38 7.31
N LYS A 29 -28.19 -10.83 6.64
CA LYS A 29 -28.22 -11.76 5.48
C LYS A 29 -29.12 -11.30 4.34
N ALA A 30 -29.21 -9.98 4.13
CA ALA A 30 -29.98 -9.39 3.04
C ALA A 30 -29.10 -9.15 1.80
N PRO A 31 -29.64 -9.29 0.57
CA PRO A 31 -28.96 -8.87 -0.65
C PRO A 31 -28.56 -7.40 -0.55
N THR A 32 -27.26 -7.11 -0.66
CA THR A 32 -26.70 -5.79 -0.43
C THR A 32 -25.70 -5.44 -1.52
N LEU A 33 -25.82 -4.24 -2.09
CA LEU A 33 -24.78 -3.63 -2.91
C LEU A 33 -24.07 -2.56 -2.07
N PHE A 34 -22.77 -2.71 -1.86
CA PHE A 34 -21.98 -1.78 -1.07
C PHE A 34 -20.98 -1.04 -1.96
N ALA A 35 -21.29 0.21 -2.32
CA ALA A 35 -20.38 1.06 -3.09
C ALA A 35 -19.40 1.77 -2.15
N THR A 36 -18.09 1.57 -2.36
CA THR A 36 -17.03 2.11 -1.49
C THR A 36 -15.85 2.64 -2.29
N HIS A 37 -15.06 3.51 -1.67
CA HIS A 37 -13.75 3.96 -2.14
C HIS A 37 -12.60 3.40 -1.29
N PHE A 38 -12.90 2.67 -0.21
CA PHE A 38 -11.92 2.01 0.64
C PHE A 38 -11.45 0.70 -0.02
N HIS A 39 -10.20 0.68 -0.46
CA HIS A 39 -9.62 -0.51 -1.11
C HIS A 39 -9.39 -1.63 -0.10
N GLU A 40 -9.13 -1.29 1.16
CA GLU A 40 -8.94 -2.24 2.26
C GLU A 40 -10.17 -3.14 2.43
N LEU A 41 -11.38 -2.63 2.17
CA LEU A 41 -12.62 -3.39 2.28
C LEU A 41 -12.74 -4.50 1.24
N THR A 42 -12.00 -4.43 0.14
CA THR A 42 -11.96 -5.52 -0.86
C THR A 42 -11.34 -6.79 -0.29
N ALA A 43 -10.51 -6.67 0.76
CA ALA A 43 -9.97 -7.80 1.48
C ALA A 43 -11.08 -8.63 2.15
N LEU A 44 -12.25 -8.06 2.47
CA LEU A 44 -13.37 -8.77 3.08
C LEU A 44 -13.85 -9.98 2.25
N ALA A 45 -13.73 -9.90 0.91
CA ALA A 45 -14.05 -11.01 0.02
C ALA A 45 -12.98 -12.13 0.02
N HIS A 46 -11.76 -11.79 0.41
CA HIS A 46 -10.59 -12.67 0.40
C HIS A 46 -10.19 -13.16 1.79
N ASP A 47 -10.63 -12.49 2.86
CA ASP A 47 -10.13 -12.69 4.20
C ASP A 47 -10.52 -14.06 4.75
N ASN A 48 -9.58 -14.97 4.58
CA ASN A 48 -9.28 -16.04 5.52
C ASN A 48 -8.04 -15.60 6.32
N ARG A 49 -8.28 -14.93 7.45
CA ARG A 49 -7.46 -14.78 8.68
C ARG A 49 -6.39 -13.65 8.71
N GLY A 50 -6.49 -12.81 9.76
CA GLY A 50 -5.33 -12.51 10.64
C GLY A 50 -5.21 -11.10 11.24
N GLY A 51 -5.80 -10.86 12.42
CA GLY A 51 -5.45 -9.70 13.26
C GLY A 51 -6.38 -9.40 14.45
N GLU A 52 -7.64 -9.82 14.39
CA GLU A 52 -8.66 -9.72 15.45
C GLU A 52 -9.49 -11.04 15.49
N PRO A 53 -10.22 -11.37 16.57
CA PRO A 53 -10.54 -12.76 16.97
C PRO A 53 -11.47 -13.56 16.05
N SER A 54 -12.13 -12.95 15.08
CA SER A 54 -13.07 -13.65 14.20
C SER A 54 -12.34 -14.25 13.01
N ASN A 55 -11.70 -15.38 13.27
CA ASN A 55 -11.07 -16.28 12.31
C ASN A 55 -12.10 -16.99 11.39
N ARG A 56 -13.03 -16.23 10.81
CA ARG A 56 -14.28 -16.70 10.23
C ARG A 56 -14.34 -16.34 8.75
N LYS A 57 -14.48 -17.36 7.90
CA LYS A 57 -14.72 -17.20 6.47
C LYS A 57 -16.06 -16.50 6.24
N ILE A 58 -16.01 -15.29 5.70
CA ILE A 58 -17.21 -14.56 5.29
C ILE A 58 -17.64 -15.10 3.92
N VAL A 59 -18.73 -15.86 3.90
CA VAL A 59 -19.27 -16.47 2.68
C VAL A 59 -20.33 -15.55 2.09
N GLY A 60 -20.28 -15.34 0.77
CA GLY A 60 -21.31 -14.57 0.05
C GLY A 60 -20.94 -13.12 -0.25
N VAL A 61 -19.67 -12.74 -0.10
CA VAL A 61 -19.15 -11.44 -0.52
C VAL A 61 -18.37 -11.60 -1.82
N THR A 62 -18.64 -10.74 -2.80
CA THR A 62 -17.93 -10.70 -4.08
C THR A 62 -17.59 -9.25 -4.44
N ASN A 63 -16.36 -9.02 -4.90
CA ASN A 63 -15.91 -7.71 -5.33
C ASN A 63 -16.30 -7.47 -6.80
N TYR A 64 -16.73 -6.25 -7.08
CA TYR A 64 -16.94 -5.72 -8.42
C TYR A 64 -16.41 -4.29 -8.50
N HIS A 65 -15.97 -3.88 -9.68
CA HIS A 65 -15.59 -2.51 -9.97
C HIS A 65 -16.17 -2.04 -11.30
N VAL A 66 -16.18 -0.72 -11.52
CA VAL A 66 -16.56 -0.12 -12.81
C VAL A 66 -15.29 0.09 -13.62
N SER A 67 -15.26 -0.44 -14.84
CA SER A 67 -14.07 -0.37 -15.69
C SER A 67 -13.92 0.97 -16.40
N ALA A 68 -12.67 1.35 -16.61
CA ALA A 68 -12.27 2.55 -17.33
C ALA A 68 -11.08 2.25 -18.24
N HIS A 69 -10.96 2.98 -19.33
CA HIS A 69 -9.86 2.89 -20.27
C HIS A 69 -9.05 4.19 -20.24
N ILE A 70 -7.73 4.07 -20.16
CA ILE A 70 -6.80 5.18 -20.29
C ILE A 70 -6.07 5.03 -21.63
N ASP A 71 -6.19 6.04 -22.48
CA ASP A 71 -5.41 6.12 -23.71
C ASP A 71 -3.96 6.50 -23.38
N SER A 72 -3.01 5.62 -23.66
CA SER A 72 -1.58 5.84 -23.37
C SER A 72 -0.98 7.04 -24.12
N SER A 73 -1.55 7.42 -25.28
CA SER A 73 -1.04 8.49 -26.12
C SER A 73 -1.58 9.87 -25.70
N SER A 74 -2.89 9.95 -25.45
CA SER A 74 -3.56 11.20 -25.07
C SER A 74 -3.71 11.40 -23.56
N ARG A 75 -3.37 10.36 -22.76
CA ARG A 75 -3.64 10.26 -21.32
C ARG A 75 -5.11 10.48 -20.92
N LYS A 76 -6.02 10.30 -21.89
CA LYS A 76 -7.45 10.54 -21.67
C LYS A 76 -8.09 9.34 -20.98
N LEU A 77 -8.79 9.61 -19.87
CA LEU A 77 -9.63 8.65 -19.17
C LEU A 77 -11.01 8.56 -19.83
N THR A 78 -11.45 7.34 -20.13
CA THR A 78 -12.80 7.04 -20.64
C THR A 78 -13.46 6.02 -19.71
N MET A 79 -14.54 6.43 -19.03
CA MET A 79 -15.34 5.52 -18.22
C MET A 79 -16.15 4.60 -19.15
N LEU A 80 -16.02 3.28 -18.98
CA LEU A 80 -16.72 2.31 -19.81
C LEU A 80 -18.10 1.94 -19.26
N TYR A 81 -18.40 2.37 -18.01
CA TYR A 81 -19.65 2.08 -17.28
C TYR A 81 -20.00 0.58 -17.23
N LYS A 82 -19.01 -0.29 -17.40
CA LYS A 82 -19.15 -1.73 -17.37
C LYS A 82 -18.73 -2.23 -16.00
N VAL A 83 -19.59 -3.02 -15.36
CA VAL A 83 -19.29 -3.66 -14.08
C VAL A 83 -18.53 -4.96 -14.36
N GLU A 84 -17.35 -5.09 -13.76
CA GLU A 84 -16.47 -6.26 -13.93
C GLU A 84 -16.13 -6.86 -12.56
N PRO A 85 -15.99 -8.19 -12.46
CA PRO A 85 -15.65 -8.86 -11.21
C PRO A 85 -14.22 -8.50 -10.77
N GLY A 86 -13.99 -8.52 -9.46
CA GLY A 86 -12.71 -8.20 -8.83
C GLY A 86 -12.62 -6.77 -8.31
N ALA A 87 -11.56 -6.51 -7.54
CA ALA A 87 -11.21 -5.18 -7.06
C ALA A 87 -10.59 -4.32 -8.17
N CYS A 88 -10.73 -3.00 -8.08
CA CYS A 88 -10.02 -2.08 -8.96
C CYS A 88 -8.54 -2.00 -8.57
N ASP A 89 -7.63 -2.12 -9.53
CA ASP A 89 -6.18 -2.03 -9.34
C ASP A 89 -5.62 -0.61 -9.60
N GLN A 90 -6.48 0.36 -9.95
CA GLN A 90 -6.05 1.68 -10.40
C GLN A 90 -6.84 2.82 -9.73
N SER A 91 -6.09 3.75 -9.12
CA SER A 91 -6.62 5.04 -8.70
C SER A 91 -6.69 6.00 -9.89
N PHE A 92 -7.90 6.38 -10.30
CA PHE A 92 -8.11 7.30 -11.43
C PHE A 92 -8.10 8.79 -11.03
N GLY A 93 -7.96 9.11 -9.74
CA GLY A 93 -8.09 10.48 -9.23
C GLY A 93 -7.17 11.50 -9.91
N ILE A 94 -5.90 11.14 -10.15
CA ILE A 94 -4.94 12.02 -10.85
C ILE A 94 -5.36 12.23 -12.31
N HIS A 95 -5.82 11.19 -13.01
CA HIS A 95 -6.30 11.30 -14.38
C HIS A 95 -7.57 12.15 -14.49
N VAL A 96 -8.45 12.06 -13.49
CA VAL A 96 -9.64 12.93 -13.38
C VAL A 96 -9.23 14.39 -13.16
N ALA A 97 -8.20 14.65 -12.34
CA ALA A 97 -7.69 16.00 -12.13
C ALA A 97 -7.10 16.62 -13.42
N GLU A 98 -6.37 15.83 -14.21
CA GLU A 98 -5.88 16.25 -15.54
C GLU A 98 -7.04 16.59 -16.48
N PHE A 99 -8.08 15.74 -16.51
CA PHE A 99 -9.28 15.99 -17.32
C PHE A 99 -10.05 17.24 -16.86
N ALA A 100 -10.07 17.52 -15.56
CA ALA A 100 -10.67 18.71 -14.99
C ALA A 100 -9.83 19.99 -15.18
N ASN A 101 -8.72 19.91 -15.95
CA ASN A 101 -7.80 21.02 -16.21
C ASN A 101 -7.21 21.65 -14.94
N PHE A 102 -6.89 20.83 -13.94
CA PHE A 102 -6.13 21.31 -12.78
C PHE A 102 -4.75 21.81 -13.23
N PRO A 103 -4.16 22.80 -12.52
CA PRO A 103 -2.83 23.29 -12.85
C PRO A 103 -1.81 22.15 -12.86
N GLY A 104 -0.97 22.08 -13.89
CA GLY A 104 0.01 21.00 -14.03
C GLY A 104 0.96 20.85 -12.84
N THR A 105 1.28 21.95 -12.16
CA THR A 105 2.07 21.94 -10.91
C THR A 105 1.37 21.17 -9.77
N VAL A 106 0.05 21.29 -9.66
CA VAL A 106 -0.76 20.57 -8.66
C VAL A 106 -0.83 19.09 -8.99
N VAL A 107 -1.04 18.74 -10.26
CA VAL A 107 -1.08 17.34 -10.71
C VAL A 107 0.28 16.65 -10.50
N SER A 108 1.39 17.34 -10.80
CA SER A 108 2.73 16.81 -10.56
C SER A 108 3.00 16.56 -9.07
N LEU A 109 2.64 17.50 -8.20
CA LEU A 109 2.77 17.32 -6.76
C LEU A 109 1.89 16.16 -6.25
N ALA A 110 0.67 16.04 -6.77
CA ALA A 110 -0.22 14.92 -6.42
C ALA A 110 0.35 13.56 -6.84
N ARG A 111 1.05 13.49 -7.98
CA ARG A 111 1.76 12.27 -8.41
C ARG A 111 2.91 11.91 -7.48
N GLU A 112 3.73 12.89 -7.11
CA GLU A 112 4.83 12.71 -6.18
C GLU A 112 4.32 12.21 -4.82
N LYS A 113 3.28 12.84 -4.27
CA LYS A 113 2.65 12.41 -3.01
C LYS A 113 1.98 11.04 -3.09
N ALA A 114 1.39 10.69 -4.23
CA ALA A 114 0.84 9.35 -4.42
C ALA A 114 1.95 8.29 -4.42
N ALA A 115 3.07 8.55 -5.10
CA ALA A 115 4.22 7.65 -5.11
C ALA A 115 4.80 7.44 -3.70
N GLU A 116 4.97 8.53 -2.93
CA GLU A 116 5.39 8.43 -1.52
C GLU A 116 4.46 7.51 -0.71
N LEU A 117 3.13 7.68 -0.83
CA LEU A 117 2.16 6.93 -0.03
C LEU A 117 1.99 5.47 -0.44
N GLU A 118 2.20 5.12 -1.71
CA GLU A 118 2.19 3.72 -2.17
C GLU A 118 3.35 2.92 -1.56
N ASP A 119 4.53 3.53 -1.43
CA ASP A 119 5.72 2.93 -0.80
C ASP A 119 5.57 2.73 0.71
N PHE A 120 4.76 3.55 1.38
CA PHE A 120 4.49 3.45 2.83
C PHE A 120 3.28 2.60 3.18
N SER A 121 2.57 2.02 2.21
CA SER A 121 1.53 1.05 2.51
C SER A 121 2.19 -0.23 3.03
N PRO A 122 1.89 -0.70 4.27
CA PRO A 122 2.40 -1.99 4.72
C PRO A 122 1.77 -3.05 3.82
N VAL A 123 2.56 -3.56 2.87
CA VAL A 123 2.23 -4.79 2.15
C VAL A 123 2.36 -5.94 3.14
N THR A 124 1.39 -6.06 4.03
CA THR A 124 1.04 -7.35 4.64
C THR A 124 0.12 -8.07 3.66
N ILE A 125 0.67 -8.43 2.50
CA ILE A 125 0.10 -9.46 1.64
C ILE A 125 1.21 -10.50 1.53
N ASN A 126 1.14 -11.51 2.40
CA ASN A 126 2.04 -12.67 2.33
C ASN A 126 1.92 -13.29 0.93
N ALA A 127 3.07 -13.51 0.30
CA ALA A 127 3.23 -13.83 -1.11
C ALA A 127 2.80 -15.25 -1.51
N ASP A 128 2.27 -16.06 -0.60
CA ASP A 128 2.25 -17.52 -0.80
C ASP A 128 0.97 -18.13 -1.38
N ASP A 129 -0.11 -17.37 -1.65
CA ASP A 129 -1.36 -18.02 -2.12
C ASP A 129 -2.06 -17.39 -3.35
N ILE A 130 -1.33 -16.59 -4.15
CA ILE A 130 -1.85 -16.08 -5.43
C ILE A 130 -1.28 -16.93 -6.58
N SER A 131 -1.59 -18.23 -6.59
CA SER A 131 -1.36 -19.03 -7.80
C SER A 131 -2.48 -18.78 -8.83
N LYS A 132 -2.11 -18.01 -9.86
CA LYS A 132 -2.39 -18.22 -11.31
C LYS A 132 -3.41 -17.41 -12.13
N GLU A 133 -4.30 -16.55 -11.64
CA GLU A 133 -5.32 -15.98 -12.57
C GLU A 133 -5.47 -14.45 -12.74
N MET A 134 -4.64 -13.58 -12.13
CA MET A 134 -4.88 -12.12 -12.24
C MET A 134 -3.67 -11.25 -12.60
N ARG A 135 -2.73 -11.74 -13.42
CA ARG A 135 -1.63 -10.90 -13.94
C ARG A 135 -2.05 -10.11 -15.20
N GLY A 136 -2.98 -9.18 -15.02
CA GLY A 136 -3.19 -8.06 -15.95
C GLY A 136 -2.10 -7.00 -15.74
N LYS A 137 -1.07 -7.01 -16.59
CA LYS A 137 0.03 -6.03 -16.80
C LYS A 137 0.01 -4.72 -15.97
N ARG A 138 0.39 -4.79 -14.69
CA ARG A 138 1.28 -3.80 -14.07
C ARG A 138 2.55 -4.53 -13.69
N LYS A 139 3.68 -4.08 -14.25
CA LYS A 139 5.00 -4.62 -13.95
C LYS A 139 5.30 -4.19 -12.52
N ARG A 140 4.94 -4.99 -11.51
CA ARG A 140 5.47 -4.82 -10.15
C ARG A 140 6.97 -4.82 -10.31
N GLU A 141 7.59 -3.67 -10.04
CA GLU A 141 9.02 -3.46 -10.29
C GLU A 141 9.86 -4.29 -9.32
N PHE A 142 9.25 -4.71 -8.20
CA PHE A 142 9.86 -5.50 -7.14
C PHE A 142 8.99 -6.68 -6.70
N ASP A 143 9.66 -7.74 -6.25
CA ASP A 143 9.08 -8.95 -5.65
C ASP A 143 8.64 -8.64 -4.19
N PRO A 144 7.40 -8.98 -3.76
CA PRO A 144 6.94 -8.70 -2.40
C PRO A 144 7.87 -9.17 -1.28
N ASP A 145 8.52 -10.32 -1.47
CA ASP A 145 9.47 -10.87 -0.49
C ASP A 145 10.73 -10.00 -0.39
N ALA A 146 11.24 -9.51 -1.53
CA ALA A 146 12.37 -8.59 -1.57
C ALA A 146 12.05 -7.22 -0.94
N VAL A 147 10.80 -6.75 -1.06
CA VAL A 147 10.31 -5.53 -0.40
C VAL A 147 10.28 -5.72 1.12
N SER A 148 9.73 -6.85 1.59
CA SER A 148 9.64 -7.18 3.02
C SER A 148 11.02 -7.32 3.66
N GLU A 149 11.94 -8.03 3.00
CA GLU A 149 13.32 -8.23 3.46
C GLU A 149 14.09 -6.91 3.51
N GLY A 150 14.01 -6.10 2.44
CA GLY A 150 14.65 -4.79 2.38
C GLY A 150 14.11 -3.83 3.45
N ALA A 151 12.79 -3.79 3.65
CA ALA A 151 12.18 -2.96 4.69
C ALA A 151 12.59 -3.40 6.10
N ALA A 152 12.64 -4.71 6.37
CA ALA A 152 13.12 -5.25 7.64
C ALA A 152 14.59 -4.90 7.89
N ARG A 153 15.42 -4.91 6.83
CA ARG A 153 16.83 -4.54 6.91
C ARG A 153 17.03 -3.04 7.19
N ALA A 154 16.27 -2.18 6.51
CA ALA A 154 16.27 -0.74 6.75
C ALA A 154 15.82 -0.40 8.18
N HIS A 155 14.76 -1.07 8.67
CA HIS A 155 14.29 -0.91 10.05
C HIS A 155 15.36 -1.30 11.08
N ARG A 156 16.09 -2.40 10.83
CA ARG A 156 17.20 -2.83 11.69
C ARG A 156 18.32 -1.79 11.74
N PHE A 157 18.72 -1.24 10.59
CA PHE A 157 19.72 -0.18 10.52
C PHE A 157 19.32 1.04 11.36
N LEU A 158 18.08 1.52 11.21
CA LEU A 158 17.58 2.67 11.97
C LEU A 158 17.57 2.40 13.47
N LYS A 159 17.20 1.18 13.88
CA LYS A 159 17.22 0.77 15.28
C LYS A 159 18.63 0.75 15.85
N GLU A 160 19.56 0.10 15.15
CA GLU A 160 20.98 0.06 15.54
C GLU A 160 21.58 1.47 15.64
N PHE A 161 21.20 2.36 14.72
CA PHE A 161 21.70 3.74 14.72
C PHE A 161 21.15 4.53 15.91
N ALA A 162 19.87 4.36 16.23
CA ALA A 162 19.24 5.00 17.37
C ALA A 162 19.78 4.50 18.73
N GLU A 163 20.25 3.25 18.79
CA GLU A 163 20.82 2.62 19.99
C GLU A 163 22.32 2.94 20.18
N LEU A 164 22.96 3.68 19.26
CA LEU A 164 24.36 4.09 19.41
C LEU A 164 24.55 4.98 20.65
N PRO A 165 25.46 4.62 21.58
CA PRO A 165 25.73 5.43 22.77
C PRO A 165 26.64 6.62 22.42
N LEU A 166 26.15 7.56 21.62
CA LEU A 166 26.91 8.71 21.11
C LEU A 166 27.51 9.56 22.23
N GLU A 167 26.85 9.62 23.39
CA GLU A 167 27.32 10.37 24.57
C GLU A 167 28.55 9.76 25.25
N GLN A 168 28.81 8.47 25.02
CA GLN A 168 29.90 7.71 25.66
C GLN A 168 31.06 7.43 24.70
N MET A 169 30.93 7.85 23.44
CA MET A 169 31.90 7.58 22.37
C MET A 169 32.69 8.84 22.00
N ASP A 170 33.96 8.65 21.64
CA ASP A 170 34.74 9.71 20.98
C ASP A 170 34.25 9.94 19.54
N LEU A 171 34.39 11.16 19.02
CA LEU A 171 33.95 11.55 17.68
C LEU A 171 34.51 10.60 16.61
N LYS A 172 35.78 10.19 16.76
CA LYS A 172 36.43 9.27 15.82
C LYS A 172 35.80 7.88 15.86
N GLN A 173 35.42 7.39 17.04
CA GLN A 173 34.76 6.10 17.21
C GLN A 173 33.33 6.13 16.66
N ALA A 174 32.58 7.20 16.93
CA ALA A 174 31.24 7.40 16.38
C ALA A 174 31.27 7.39 14.85
N LEU A 175 32.19 8.15 14.23
CA LEU A 175 32.34 8.17 12.77
C LEU A 175 32.75 6.80 12.19
N GLN A 176 33.60 6.05 12.89
CA GLN A 176 33.95 4.68 12.47
C GLN A 176 32.73 3.74 12.52
N HIS A 177 31.93 3.81 13.59
CA HIS A 177 30.71 3.01 13.71
C HIS A 177 29.69 3.35 12.62
N VAL A 178 29.42 4.64 12.39
CA VAL A 178 28.47 5.08 11.36
C VAL A 178 28.94 4.67 9.96
N ASN A 179 30.23 4.85 9.65
CA ASN A 179 30.78 4.42 8.35
C ASN A 179 30.70 2.91 8.16
N LYS A 180 30.94 2.13 9.22
CA LYS A 180 30.77 0.68 9.18
C LYS A 180 29.32 0.30 8.87
N MET A 181 28.37 0.85 9.62
CA MET A 181 26.94 0.58 9.41
C MET A 181 26.47 0.99 8.01
N LYS A 182 26.99 2.10 7.47
CA LYS A 182 26.71 2.53 6.10
C LYS A 182 27.25 1.51 5.08
N SER A 183 28.49 1.05 5.25
CA SER A 183 29.08 0.03 4.38
C SER A 183 28.30 -1.28 4.42
N ASP A 184 27.89 -1.72 5.62
CA ASP A 184 27.09 -2.94 5.79
C ASP A 184 25.72 -2.80 5.08
N LEU A 185 25.11 -1.61 5.13
CA LEU A 185 23.85 -1.35 4.43
C LEU A 185 24.02 -1.29 2.90
N GLU A 186 25.13 -0.73 2.40
CA GLU A 186 25.47 -0.71 0.97
C GLU A 186 25.72 -2.13 0.44
N GLU A 187 26.41 -2.99 1.19
CA GLU A 187 26.63 -4.40 0.84
C GLU A 187 25.31 -5.19 0.79
N ASP A 188 24.43 -4.99 1.78
CA ASP A 188 23.10 -5.61 1.76
C ASP A 188 22.24 -5.09 0.61
N ALA A 189 22.43 -3.83 0.20
CA ALA A 189 21.77 -3.28 -0.98
C ALA A 189 22.19 -3.99 -2.26
N GLU A 190 23.47 -4.40 -2.40
CA GLU A 190 23.94 -5.09 -3.59
C GLU A 190 23.07 -6.31 -3.94
N ASN A 191 22.61 -7.00 -2.90
CA ASN A 191 21.77 -8.20 -2.95
C ASN A 191 20.25 -7.91 -2.95
N CYS A 192 19.82 -6.69 -2.59
CA CYS A 192 18.42 -6.29 -2.55
C CYS A 192 18.15 -5.08 -3.47
N HIS A 193 17.59 -5.34 -4.66
CA HIS A 193 17.27 -4.27 -5.62
C HIS A 193 16.34 -3.19 -5.01
N TRP A 194 15.43 -3.58 -4.11
CA TRP A 194 14.51 -2.64 -3.45
C TRP A 194 15.25 -1.69 -2.53
N LEU A 195 16.29 -2.16 -1.84
CA LEU A 195 17.06 -1.33 -0.93
C LEU A 195 17.93 -0.32 -1.70
N LYS A 196 18.43 -0.69 -2.89
CA LYS A 196 19.22 0.19 -3.78
C LYS A 196 18.51 1.47 -4.18
N GLN A 197 17.18 1.50 -4.21
CA GLN A 197 16.46 2.71 -4.62
C GLN A 197 16.50 3.83 -3.57
N PHE A 198 16.90 3.52 -2.34
CA PHE A 198 16.94 4.46 -1.22
C PHE A 198 18.36 4.89 -0.81
N LEU A 199 19.39 4.32 -1.45
CA LEU A 199 20.81 4.65 -1.24
C LEU A 199 21.35 5.53 -2.38
#